data_AF-A0A7J4VFN6-F1
#
_entry.id   AF-A0A7J4VFN6-F1
#
_cell.length_a   1.000
_cell.length_b   1.000
_cell.length_c   1.000
_cell.angle_alpha   90.00
_cell.angle_beta   90.00
_cell.angle_gamma   90.00
#
_symmetry.space_group_name_H-M   'P 1'
#
loop_
_entity.id
_entity.type
_entity.pdbx_description
1 polymer ?
#
loop_
_entity_poly.entity_id
_entity_poly.type
_entity_poly.pdbx_seq_one_letter_code
_entity_poly.pdbx_strand_id
1 'polypeptide(L)'
;MSGKFGGNWTIKKLNTLRDYLIAYKKIFDANPKAQHLRTHYIDAFAGEGDLVFGSSTEETLFDIPTNHPGSVKIALSIPSPFHKYHFIEKDKNRYEKLLGLNDEFPHLSDRISIQHGDC
;
A
#
# COMPACT_ATOMS: atom_id res chain seq x y z
N MET A 1 -8.23 -25.17 -2.21
CA MET A 1 -7.05 -24.86 -3.02
C MET A 1 -6.36 -23.67 -2.40
N SER A 2 -5.25 -23.86 -1.68
CA SER A 2 -4.49 -22.74 -1.10
C SER A 2 -3.68 -22.08 -2.22
N GLY A 3 -4.09 -20.88 -2.63
CA GLY A 3 -3.26 -20.06 -3.51
C GLY A 3 -1.96 -19.74 -2.77
N LYS A 4 -0.81 -20.03 -3.38
CA LYS A 4 0.50 -19.59 -2.89
C LYS A 4 0.56 -18.06 -2.96
N PHE A 5 0.16 -17.38 -1.89
CA PHE A 5 0.28 -15.93 -1.74
C PHE A 5 1.49 -15.61 -0.86
N GLY A 6 2.43 -14.82 -1.39
CA GLY A 6 3.63 -14.41 -0.66
C GLY A 6 4.88 -15.19 -1.08
N GLY A 7 5.85 -14.49 -1.66
CA GLY A 7 7.18 -14.99 -2.02
C GLY A 7 8.00 -13.87 -2.67
N ASN A 8 9.17 -14.21 -3.23
CA ASN A 8 10.05 -13.24 -3.93
C ASN A 8 9.32 -12.40 -4.99
N TRP A 9 8.32 -12.97 -5.65
CA TRP A 9 7.49 -12.26 -6.62
C TRP A 9 6.69 -11.12 -5.99
N THR A 10 6.15 -11.32 -4.79
CA THR A 10 5.39 -10.28 -4.07
C THR A 10 6.30 -9.12 -3.68
N ILE A 11 7.51 -9.41 -3.18
CA ILE A 11 8.51 -8.38 -2.87
C ILE A 11 8.88 -7.60 -4.13
N LYS A 12 9.13 -8.29 -5.25
CA LYS A 12 9.40 -7.63 -6.54
C LYS A 12 8.25 -6.73 -6.99
N LYS A 13 6.99 -7.17 -6.84
CA LYS A 13 5.80 -6.37 -7.16
C LYS A 13 5.75 -5.11 -6.30
N LEU A 14 5.97 -5.23 -5.00
CA LEU A 14 5.93 -4.11 -4.06
C LEU A 14 7.06 -3.10 -4.31
N ASN A 15 8.27 -3.57 -4.60
CA ASN A 15 9.38 -2.70 -5.00
C ASN A 15 9.08 -1.98 -6.33
N THR A 16 8.54 -2.70 -7.31
CA THR A 16 8.15 -2.11 -8.59
C THR A 16 7.06 -1.05 -8.41
N LEU A 17 6.07 -1.31 -7.55
CA LEU A 17 5.04 -0.33 -7.19
C LEU A 17 5.67 0.93 -6.57
N ARG A 18 6.58 0.78 -5.59
CA ARG A 18 7.29 1.90 -4.97
C ARG A 18 8.00 2.75 -6.01
N ASP A 19 8.80 2.13 -6.87
CA ASP A 19 9.60 2.83 -7.88
C ASP A 19 8.70 3.56 -8.88
N TYR A 20 7.60 2.91 -9.30
CA TYR A 20 6.60 3.52 -10.17
C TYR A 20 5.94 4.74 -9.52
N LEU A 21 5.50 4.66 -8.27
CA LEU A 21 4.84 5.78 -7.57
C LEU A 21 5.79 6.98 -7.40
N ILE A 22 7.07 6.73 -7.10
CA ILE A 22 8.09 7.78 -7.01
C ILE A 22 8.29 8.45 -8.37
N ALA A 23 8.45 7.67 -9.44
CA ALA A 23 8.62 8.19 -10.79
C ALA A 23 7.38 8.98 -11.24
N TYR A 24 6.19 8.46 -10.96
CA TYR A 24 4.92 9.12 -11.25
C TYR A 24 4.82 10.47 -10.54
N LYS A 25 5.07 10.52 -9.23
CA LYS A 25 5.01 11.77 -8.47
C LYS A 25 6.05 12.78 -8.93
N LYS A 26 7.26 12.35 -9.30
CA LYS A 26 8.30 13.21 -9.86
C LYS A 26 7.82 13.96 -11.11
N ILE A 27 7.01 13.33 -11.97
CA ILE A 27 6.43 14.00 -13.15
C ILE A 27 5.52 15.14 -12.72
N PHE A 28 4.65 14.91 -11.74
CA PHE A 28 3.73 15.94 -11.25
C PHE A 28 4.47 17.07 -10.52
N ASP A 29 5.53 16.74 -9.78
CA ASP A 29 6.26 17.75 -9.02
C ASP A 29 7.16 18.62 -9.91
N ALA A 30 7.77 18.05 -10.95
CA ALA A 30 8.75 18.75 -11.78
C ALA A 30 8.17 19.40 -13.04
N ASN A 31 6.99 18.97 -13.51
CA ASN A 31 6.39 19.52 -14.73
C ASN A 31 5.55 20.77 -14.39
N PRO A 32 5.86 21.95 -14.96
CA PRO A 32 5.17 23.20 -14.64
C PRO A 32 3.67 23.20 -14.91
N LYS A 33 3.19 22.35 -15.82
CA LYS A 33 1.76 22.20 -16.10
C LYS A 33 1.09 21.21 -15.14
N ALA A 34 1.79 20.13 -14.79
CA ALA A 34 1.23 19.05 -13.97
C ALA A 34 1.22 19.37 -12.47
N GLN A 35 2.12 20.24 -11.98
CA GLN A 35 2.21 20.62 -10.56
C GLN A 35 0.93 21.25 -9.99
N HIS A 36 0.04 21.74 -10.86
CA HIS A 36 -1.25 22.31 -10.48
C HIS A 36 -2.38 21.27 -10.40
N LEU A 37 -2.12 20.02 -10.83
CA LEU A 37 -3.10 18.94 -10.80
C LEU A 37 -3.12 18.24 -9.44
N ARG A 38 -4.30 17.77 -9.04
CA ARG A 38 -4.46 16.95 -7.84
C ARG A 38 -4.31 15.47 -8.16
N THR A 39 -3.43 14.82 -7.41
CA THR A 39 -3.12 13.39 -7.55
C THR A 39 -3.85 12.58 -6.49
N HIS A 40 -4.54 11.53 -6.92
CA HIS A 40 -5.25 10.60 -6.06
C HIS A 40 -4.63 9.21 -6.23
N TYR A 41 -4.30 8.54 -5.13
CA TYR A 41 -3.92 7.14 -5.12
C TYR A 41 -5.13 6.31 -4.69
N ILE A 42 -5.44 5.24 -5.44
CA ILE A 42 -6.55 4.33 -5.16
C ILE A 42 -5.96 2.92 -5.08
N ASP A 43 -6.14 2.26 -3.95
CA ASP A 43 -5.90 0.83 -3.80
C ASP A 43 -7.23 0.13 -3.57
N ALA A 44 -7.70 -0.56 -4.61
CA ALA A 44 -8.97 -1.28 -4.62
C ALA A 44 -8.90 -2.60 -3.83
N PHE A 45 -7.69 -3.07 -3.48
CA PHE A 45 -7.44 -4.32 -2.78
C PHE A 45 -6.41 -4.10 -1.66
N ALA A 46 -6.72 -3.16 -0.78
CA ALA A 46 -5.79 -2.59 0.18
C ALA A 46 -5.22 -3.60 1.20
N GLY A 47 -5.94 -4.70 1.46
CA GLY A 47 -5.56 -5.68 2.46
C GLY A 47 -5.57 -5.08 3.86
N GLU A 48 -4.67 -5.55 4.72
CA GLU A 48 -4.51 -5.04 6.09
C GLU A 48 -3.36 -4.05 6.25
N GLY A 49 -2.80 -3.53 5.14
CA GLY A 49 -1.71 -2.56 5.12
C GLY A 49 -0.30 -3.18 5.16
N ASP A 50 -0.13 -4.30 5.85
CA ASP A 50 1.10 -5.11 5.85
C ASP A 50 0.96 -6.34 4.94
N LEU A 51 2.10 -6.81 4.42
CA LEU A 51 2.22 -8.10 3.76
C LEU A 51 2.37 -9.19 4.82
N VAL A 52 1.33 -10.01 4.96
CA VAL A 52 1.38 -11.24 5.75
C VAL A 52 1.70 -12.41 4.82
N PHE A 53 2.84 -13.07 5.03
CA PHE A 53 3.13 -14.33 4.36
C PHE A 53 2.24 -15.43 4.96
N GLY A 54 1.57 -16.21 4.11
CA GLY A 54 0.85 -17.39 4.58
C GLY A 54 1.84 -18.40 5.19
N SER A 55 1.52 -18.95 6.36
CA SER A 55 2.32 -19.99 7.01
C SER A 55 2.26 -21.30 6.21
N SER A 56 3.01 -21.41 5.11
CA SER A 56 3.33 -22.70 4.51
C SER A 56 4.63 -23.20 5.12
N THR A 57 4.54 -24.33 5.81
CA THR A 57 5.57 -25.01 6.61
C THR A 57 6.79 -25.51 5.84
N GLU A 58 6.99 -25.11 4.59
CA GLU A 58 8.10 -25.59 3.77
C GLU A 58 8.66 -24.39 2.99
N GLU A 59 9.92 -24.08 3.29
CA GLU A 59 10.75 -22.98 2.75
C GLU A 59 10.53 -21.57 3.33
N THR A 60 11.10 -21.31 4.50
CA THR A 60 11.97 -20.12 4.67
C THR A 60 13.04 -20.40 5.73
N LEU A 61 14.22 -20.83 5.29
CA LEU A 61 15.47 -20.81 6.08
C LEU A 61 16.03 -19.37 6.23
N PHE A 62 15.25 -18.37 5.83
CA PHE A 62 15.58 -16.96 5.87
C PHE A 62 14.50 -16.23 6.66
N ASP A 63 14.91 -15.48 7.67
CA ASP A 63 14.08 -14.56 8.45
C ASP A 63 13.48 -13.48 7.54
N ILE A 64 12.43 -13.82 6.78
CA ILE A 64 11.63 -12.78 6.13
C ILE A 64 10.80 -12.15 7.24
N PRO A 65 10.97 -10.85 7.54
CA PRO A 65 10.23 -10.19 8.60
C PRO A 65 8.73 -10.43 8.38
N THR A 66 8.06 -10.88 9.43
CA THR A 66 6.63 -11.26 9.43
C THR A 66 5.72 -10.11 9.00
N ASN A 67 6.23 -8.87 9.04
CA ASN A 67 5.54 -7.64 8.68
C ASN A 67 6.38 -6.85 7.67
N HIS A 68 6.27 -7.17 6.39
CA HIS A 68 6.81 -6.32 5.32
C HIS A 68 5.73 -5.30 4.91
N PRO A 69 6.05 -4.01 4.69
CA PRO A 69 5.04 -3.04 4.26
C PRO A 69 4.35 -3.48 2.97
N GLY A 70 3.01 -3.46 2.97
CA GLY A 70 2.17 -3.71 1.79
C GLY A 70 2.04 -2.46 0.89
N SER A 71 1.17 -2.55 -0.12
CA SER A 71 0.96 -1.46 -1.10
C SER A 71 0.53 -0.16 -0.44
N VAL A 72 -0.38 -0.23 0.55
CA VAL A 72 -0.89 0.92 1.29
C VAL A 72 0.24 1.67 2.00
N LYS A 73 1.02 0.99 2.84
CA LYS A 73 2.12 1.62 3.58
C LYS A 73 3.22 2.11 2.64
N ILE A 74 3.49 1.40 1.54
CA ILE A 74 4.40 1.87 0.49
C ILE A 74 3.92 3.20 -0.10
N ALA A 75 2.64 3.31 -0.47
CA ALA A 75 2.09 4.53 -1.06
C ALA A 75 2.07 5.71 -0.08
N LEU A 76 1.86 5.45 1.21
CA LEU A 76 1.93 6.48 2.27
C LEU A 76 3.36 6.92 2.58
N SER A 77 4.36 6.08 2.30
CA SER A 77 5.77 6.30 2.66
C SER A 77 6.65 6.84 1.52
N ILE A 78 6.08 7.17 0.36
CA ILE A 78 6.87 7.77 -0.74
C ILE A 78 7.30 9.20 -0.39
N PRO A 79 8.42 9.71 -0.94
CA PRO A 79 8.95 11.03 -0.57
C PRO A 79 8.02 12.21 -0.89
N SER A 80 7.19 12.07 -1.92
CA SER A 80 6.24 13.09 -2.37
C SER A 80 4.82 12.53 -2.25
N PRO A 81 4.04 12.90 -1.22
CA PRO A 81 2.75 12.30 -0.95
C PRO A 81 1.70 12.65 -2.01
N PHE A 82 0.71 11.78 -2.15
CA PHE A 82 -0.50 12.10 -2.91
C PHE A 82 -1.36 13.13 -2.16
N HIS A 83 -2.25 13.79 -2.91
CA HIS A 83 -3.20 14.73 -2.30
C HIS A 83 -4.30 13.99 -1.54
N LYS A 84 -4.71 12.82 -2.06
CA LYS A 84 -5.69 11.93 -1.43
C LYS A 84 -5.33 10.47 -1.67
N TYR A 85 -5.67 9.64 -0.68
CA TYR A 85 -5.53 8.19 -0.68
C TYR A 85 -6.91 7.57 -0.47
N HIS A 86 -7.26 6.59 -1.28
CA HIS A 86 -8.50 5.83 -1.18
C HIS A 86 -8.15 4.36 -1.07
N PHE A 87 -8.44 3.76 0.08
CA PHE A 87 -8.17 2.36 0.35
C PHE A 87 -9.49 1.61 0.50
N ILE A 88 -9.70 0.59 -0.33
CA ILE A 88 -10.91 -0.23 -0.33
C ILE A 88 -10.51 -1.64 0.09
N GLU A 89 -11.21 -2.18 1.09
CA GLU A 89 -11.01 -3.56 1.55
C GLU A 89 -12.36 -4.22 1.82
N LYS A 90 -12.51 -5.44 1.30
CA LYS A 90 -13.76 -6.22 1.37
C LYS A 90 -13.87 -7.07 2.63
N ASP A 91 -12.75 -7.60 3.12
CA ASP A 91 -12.73 -8.40 4.34
C ASP A 91 -12.79 -7.49 5.57
N LYS A 92 -13.81 -7.71 6.41
CA LYS A 92 -14.06 -6.89 7.58
C LYS A 92 -12.88 -6.85 8.57
N ASN A 93 -12.20 -7.98 8.78
CA ASN A 93 -11.11 -8.04 9.75
C ASN A 93 -9.89 -7.27 9.25
N ARG A 94 -9.59 -7.38 7.95
CA ARG A 94 -8.50 -6.61 7.33
C ARG A 94 -8.83 -5.12 7.27
N TYR A 95 -10.08 -4.78 6.96
CA TYR A 95 -10.58 -3.40 7.01
C TYR A 95 -10.40 -2.79 8.40
N GLU A 96 -10.77 -3.50 9.48
CA GLU A 96 -10.62 -3.00 10.85
C GLU A 96 -9.16 -2.73 11.21
N LYS A 97 -8.23 -3.59 10.79
CA LYS A 97 -6.78 -3.34 10.94
C LYS A 97 -6.34 -2.08 10.18
N LEU A 98 -6.86 -1.90 8.97
CA LEU A 98 -6.51 -0.78 8.09
C LEU A 98 -6.89 0.58 8.69
N LEU A 99 -7.90 0.65 9.56
CA LEU A 99 -8.28 1.88 10.27
C LEU A 99 -7.15 2.44 11.15
N GLY A 100 -6.22 1.60 11.60
CA GLY A 100 -5.05 2.01 12.39
C GLY A 100 -4.05 2.88 11.63
N LEU A 101 -4.19 3.03 10.31
CA LEU A 101 -3.31 3.88 9.50
C LEU A 101 -3.33 5.36 9.91
N ASN A 102 -4.44 5.85 10.47
CA ASN A 102 -4.51 7.24 10.94
C ASN A 102 -3.58 7.49 12.13
N ASP A 103 -3.35 6.46 12.97
CA ASP A 103 -2.43 6.56 14.10
C ASP A 103 -0.97 6.36 13.65
N GLU A 104 -0.74 5.52 12.63
CA GLU A 104 0.60 5.28 12.06
C GLU A 104 1.09 6.45 11.18
N PHE A 105 0.17 7.11 10.47
CA PHE A 105 0.45 8.25 9.57
C PHE A 105 -0.40 9.48 9.92
N PRO A 106 -0.26 10.06 11.12
CA PRO A 106 -1.14 11.14 11.59
C PRO A 106 -1.06 12.39 10.71
N HIS A 107 0.11 12.64 10.12
CA HIS A 107 0.37 13.75 9.21
C HIS A 107 -0.31 13.62 7.82
N LEU A 108 -0.89 12.45 7.51
CA LEU A 108 -1.66 12.18 6.29
C LEU A 108 -3.12 11.83 6.57
N SER A 109 -3.55 11.83 7.85
CA SER A 109 -4.89 11.40 8.25
C SER A 109 -6.02 12.13 7.50
N ASP A 110 -5.87 13.43 7.27
CA ASP A 110 -6.82 14.25 6.49
C ASP A 110 -6.86 13.90 4.99
N ARG A 111 -5.90 13.11 4.51
CA ARG A 111 -5.77 12.68 3.12
C ARG A 111 -6.24 11.24 2.90
N ILE A 112 -6.40 10.46 3.96
CA ILE A 112 -6.72 9.03 3.90
C ILE A 112 -8.24 8.83 3.99
N SER A 113 -8.79 8.10 3.02
CA SER A 113 -10.16 7.59 3.05
C SER A 113 -10.13 6.08 2.98
N ILE A 114 -10.77 5.41 3.95
CA ILE A 114 -10.81 3.95 4.05
C ILE A 114 -12.26 3.49 3.95
N GLN A 115 -12.55 2.62 2.99
CA GLN A 115 -13.89 2.12 2.69
C GLN A 115 -13.95 0.61 2.85
N HIS A 116 -14.96 0.13 3.58
CA HIS A 116 -15.31 -1.29 3.62
C HIS A 116 -16.24 -1.58 2.45
N GLY A 117 -15.80 -2.37 1.48
CA GLY A 117 -16.60 -2.62 0.28
C GLY A 117 -15.89 -3.46 -0.77
N ASP A 118 -16.63 -3.75 -1.84
CA ASP A 118 -16.11 -4.33 -3.07
C ASP A 118 -15.89 -3.21 -4.09
N CYS A 119 -14.84 -3.32 -4.89
CA CYS A 119 -14.47 -2.33 -5.90
C CYS A 119 -15.09 -2.60 -7.27
#